data_AF-A0A382RE85-F1
#
_entry.id   AF-A0A382RE85-F1
#
_cell.length_a   1.000
_cell.length_b   1.000
_cell.length_c   1.000
_cell.angle_alpha   90.00
_cell.angle_beta   90.00
_cell.angle_gamma   90.00
#
_symmetry.space_group_name_H-M   'P 1'
#
loop_
_entity.id
_entity.type
_entity.pdbx_description
1 polymer ?
#
loop_
_entity_poly.entity_id
_entity_poly.type
_entity_poly.pdbx_seq_one_letter_code
_entity_poly.pdbx_strand_id
1 'polypeptide(L)' 'MQDYLYMIVRLLSTAFVATVILTFFYKRIANRLGVFAKPNDRSSHNTSTPTGGGIIISFVFIWSAIY' A
#
# COMPACT_ATOMS: atom_id res chain seq x y z
N MET A 1 22.09 -18.85 -11.09
CA MET A 1 20.73 -19.16 -10.58
C MET A 1 20.52 -18.60 -9.18
N GLN A 2 21.46 -18.86 -8.25
CA GLN A 2 21.40 -18.35 -6.88
C GLN A 2 21.34 -16.81 -6.79
N ASP A 3 22.13 -16.08 -7.58
CA ASP A 3 22.13 -14.61 -7.54
C ASP A 3 20.81 -13.98 -8.00
N TYR A 4 20.16 -14.58 -8.99
CA TYR A 4 18.82 -14.17 -9.44
C TYR A 4 17.78 -14.37 -8.34
N LEU A 5 17.86 -15.47 -7.60
CA LEU A 5 16.99 -15.73 -6.45
C LEU A 5 17.20 -14.65 -5.37
N TYR A 6 18.45 -14.33 -5.03
CA TYR A 6 18.75 -13.27 -4.07
C TYR A 6 18.22 -11.91 -4.52
N MET A 7 18.37 -11.57 -5.80
CA MET A 7 17.86 -10.31 -6.36
C MET A 7 16.34 -10.22 -6.24
N ILE A 8 15.61 -11.27 -6.62
CA ILE A 8 14.14 -11.31 -6.53
C ILE A 8 13.69 -11.20 -5.07
N VAL A 9 14.30 -11.96 -4.16
CA VAL A 9 13.93 -11.93 -2.74
C VAL A 9 14.19 -10.54 -2.13
N ARG A 10 15.30 -9.89 -2.49
CA ARG A 10 15.59 -8.51 -2.06
C ARG A 10 14.58 -7.50 -2.60
N LEU A 11 14.20 -7.60 -3.87
CA LEU A 11 13.18 -6.72 -4.46
C LEU A 11 11.82 -6.91 -3.78
N LEU A 12 11.37 -8.16 -3.61
CA LEU A 12 10.07 -8.44 -3.00
C LEU A 12 10.02 -8.01 -1.52
N SER A 13 11.08 -8.28 -0.76
CA SER A 13 11.16 -7.86 0.65
C SER A 13 11.18 -6.34 0.80
N THR A 14 11.94 -5.62 -0.04
CA THR A 14 11.97 -4.15 -0.01
C THR A 14 10.63 -3.55 -0.43
N ALA A 15 9.99 -4.07 -1.48
CA ALA A 15 8.65 -3.65 -1.90
C ALA A 15 7.59 -3.89 -0.80
N PHE A 16 7.65 -5.03 -0.12
CA PHE A 16 6.75 -5.33 0.99
C PHE A 16 6.93 -4.35 2.16
N VAL A 17 8.17 -4.16 2.62
CA VAL A 17 8.48 -3.23 3.73
C VAL A 17 8.09 -1.80 3.36
N ALA A 18 8.41 -1.34 2.14
CA ALA A 18 8.02 -0.03 1.64
C ALA A 18 6.50 0.14 1.64
N THR A 19 5.74 -0.86 1.19
CA THR A 19 4.28 -0.84 1.16
C THR A 19 3.69 -0.68 2.56
N VAL A 20 4.20 -1.44 3.54
CA VAL A 20 3.72 -1.37 4.94
C VAL A 20 3.98 0.02 5.52
N ILE A 21 5.20 0.55 5.35
CA ILE A 21 5.59 1.86 5.86
C ILE A 21 4.74 2.96 5.21
N LEU A 22 4.66 2.98 3.88
CA LEU A 22 3.88 3.98 3.14
C LEU A 22 2.40 3.91 3.47
N THR A 23 1.83 2.71 3.64
CA THR A 23 0.43 2.55 4.05
C THR A 23 0.17 3.13 5.43
N PHE A 24 1.11 2.96 6.37
CA PHE A 24 1.00 3.55 7.71
C PHE A 24 0.99 5.08 7.66
N PHE A 25 1.88 5.69 6.88
CA PHE A 25 1.89 7.14 6.68
C PHE A 25 0.66 7.64 5.92
N TYR A 26 0.24 6.91 4.89
CA TYR A 26 -0.94 7.24 4.10
C TYR A 26 -2.21 7.28 4.96
N LYS A 27 -2.39 6.34 5.90
CA LYS A 27 -3.53 6.37 6.83
C LYS A 27 -3.58 7.67 7.64
N ARG A 28 -2.43 8.20 8.07
CA ARG A 28 -2.37 9.50 8.79
C ARG A 28 -2.75 10.65 7.87
N ILE A 29 -2.28 10.64 6.62
CA ILE A 29 -2.60 11.67 5.63
C ILE A 29 -4.08 11.62 5.24
N ALA A 30 -4.61 10.44 4.94
CA ALA A 30 -6.01 10.23 4.60
C ALA A 30 -6.95 10.69 5.73
N ASN A 31 -6.56 10.48 7.00
CA ASN A 31 -7.29 11.02 8.14
C ASN A 31 -7.31 12.55 8.15
N ARG A 32 -6.17 13.20 7.88
CA ARG A 32 -6.08 14.68 7.81
C ARG A 32 -6.85 15.27 6.63
N LEU A 33 -6.87 14.58 5.50
CA LEU A 33 -7.55 15.01 4.27
C LEU A 33 -9.04 14.64 4.24
N GLY A 34 -9.55 13.89 5.23
CA GLY A 34 -10.95 13.45 5.24
C GLY A 34 -11.29 12.41 4.17
N VAL A 35 -10.29 11.69 3.65
CA VAL A 35 -10.46 10.71 2.56
C VAL A 35 -10.94 9.37 3.12
N PHE A 36 -12.24 9.30 3.40
CA PHE A 36 -12.89 8.13 4.00
C PHE A 36 -13.97 7.56 3.09
N ALA A 37 -14.03 6.24 3.00
CA ALA A 37 -15.19 5.53 2.46
C ALA A 37 -16.28 5.45 3.53
N LYS A 38 -17.48 5.92 3.21
CA LYS A 38 -18.67 5.71 4.03
C LYS A 38 -19.15 4.26 3.88
N PRO A 39 -19.55 3.60 4.97
CA PRO A 39 -20.18 2.29 4.87
C PRO A 39 -21.50 2.37 4.11
N ASN A 40 -21.78 1.35 3.30
CA ASN A 40 -23.04 1.19 2.56
C ASN A 40 -23.70 -0.15 2.91
N ASP A 41 -24.84 -0.46 2.29
CA ASP A 41 -25.60 -1.70 2.56
C ASP A 41 -24.82 -3.00 2.24
N ARG A 42 -23.68 -2.90 1.53
CA ARG A 42 -22.78 -4.01 1.21
C ARG A 42 -21.54 -4.07 2.14
N SER A 43 -21.34 -3.06 2.99
CA SER A 43 -20.18 -2.98 3.89
C SER A 43 -20.36 -3.93 5.08
N SER A 44 -19.37 -4.77 5.35
CA SER A 44 -19.32 -5.61 6.56
C SER A 44 -18.85 -4.85 7.82
N HIS A 45 -18.52 -3.57 7.67
CA HIS A 45 -18.08 -2.69 8.73
C HIS A 45 -19.05 -1.51 8.87
N ASN A 46 -19.24 -1.02 10.10
CA ASN A 46 -20.08 0.15 10.40
C ASN A 46 -19.29 1.45 10.55
N THR A 47 -17.96 1.38 10.53
CA THR A 47 -17.07 2.55 10.71
C THR A 47 -16.50 3.00 9.38
N SER A 48 -16.36 4.31 9.17
CA SER A 48 -15.70 4.84 7.97
C SER A 48 -14.22 4.48 7.96
N THR A 49 -13.71 3.99 6.83
CA THR A 49 -12.31 3.54 6.68
C THR A 49 -11.57 4.40 5.65
N PRO A 50 -10.25 4.66 5.84
CA PRO A 50 -9.47 5.40 4.86
C PRO A 50 -9.49 4.71 3.50
N THR A 51 -9.80 5.45 2.44
CA THR A 51 -9.83 4.93 1.05
C THR A 51 -8.59 5.35 0.25
N GLY A 52 -8.42 4.80 -0.95
CA GLY A 52 -7.34 5.18 -1.86
C GLY A 52 -5.99 4.49 -1.60
N GLY A 53 -5.97 3.40 -0.83
CA GLY A 53 -4.74 2.62 -0.58
C GLY A 53 -4.07 2.08 -1.86
N GLY A 54 -4.81 1.97 -2.97
CA GLY A 54 -4.28 1.63 -4.28
C GLY A 54 -3.17 2.56 -4.77
N ILE A 55 -3.17 3.83 -4.37
CA ILE A 55 -2.11 4.79 -4.72
C ILE A 55 -0.74 4.30 -4.24
N ILE A 56 -0.67 3.72 -3.03
CA ILE A 56 0.57 3.19 -2.47
C ILE A 56 1.04 1.98 -3.25
N ILE A 57 0.11 1.07 -3.60
CA ILE A 57 0.43 -0.12 -4.40
C ILE A 57 0.94 0.27 -5.79
N SER A 58 0.26 1.20 -6.47
CA SER A 58 0.68 1.70 -7.78
C SER A 58 2.07 2.36 -7.73
N PHE A 59 2.34 3.17 -6.70
CA PHE A 59 3.64 3.81 -6.52
C PHE A 59 4.76 2.79 -6.32
N VAL A 60 4.58 1.82 -5.43
CA VAL A 60 5.58 0.77 -5.16
C VAL A 60 5.80 -0.10 -6.41
N PHE A 61 4.73 -0.44 -7.14
CA PHE A 61 4.83 -1.20 -8.37
C PHE A 61 5.67 -0.47 -9.43
N ILE A 62 5.36 0.80 -9.71
CA ILE A 62 6.12 1.62 -10.67
C ILE A 62 7.58 1.72 -10.25
N TRP A 63 7.84 1.96 -8.95
CA TRP A 63 9.20 2.00 -8.42
C TRP A 63 9.94 0.68 -8.65
N SER A 64 9.33 -0.47 -8.33
CA SER A 64 9.93 -1.80 -8.53
C SER A 64 10.06 -2.23 -10.00
N ALA A 65 9.35 -1.57 -10.91
CA ALA A 65 9.47 -1.84 -12.33
C ALA A 65 10.65 -1.07 -12.96
N ILE A 66 11.04 0.04 -12.34
CA ILE A 66 12.15 0.89 -12.78
C ILE A 66 13.48 0.43 -12.17
N TYR A 67 13.45 -0.08 -10.94
CA TYR A 67 14.63 -0.49 -10.15
C TYR A 67 14.62 -1.99 -9.86
#